data_AF-A0A9P1GEL2-F1
#
_entry.id   AF-A0A9P1GEL2-F1
#
_cell.length_a   1.000
_cell.length_b   1.000
_cell.length_c   1.000
_cell.angle_alpha   90.00
_cell.angle_beta   90.00
_cell.angle_gamma   90.00
#
_symmetry.space_group_name_H-M   'P 1'
#
loop_
_entity.id
_entity.type
_entity.pdbx_description
1 polymer ?
#
loop_
_entity_poly.entity_id
_entity_poly.type
_entity_poly.pdbx_seq_one_letter_code
_entity_poly.pdbx_strand_id
1 'polypeptide(L)'
;MDAGTASASSASRVNGTTSTAQASDLRAACAADAGATSTMLLDAKETQPFEDLLSSSRGAMPERHVQLFRQLQFKWQCYDAYCRVCLGLGLNHILQALTYYCICHAIVENRTPTLGFALVVLFQAATIFVAFLDLAGLQHREIITVQIVSILPSLATALEVSLSPRDEQGKLLPHQDFRLSPISFLCHAIWLELWLRIAWPSGAEEKLAQLPRRFRQVLFLDPFGDVFWDPNQTGMSLFEALNAEKDTEQAAAIQGAHDAACAATSQLTVAQCALRRWQSVPSWCCSHAQRAELARLESRRTKCGGAICSELER
;
A
#
# COMPACT_ATOMS: atom_id res chain seq x y z
N MET A 1 -61.95 -40.13 31.32
CA MET A 1 -61.02 -40.53 32.40
C MET A 1 -59.68 -39.96 32.01
N ASP A 2 -59.50 -38.74 32.50
CA ASP A 2 -58.42 -37.82 32.19
C ASP A 2 -57.16 -38.17 32.98
N ALA A 3 -56.01 -38.06 32.34
CA ALA A 3 -54.72 -37.91 33.02
C ALA A 3 -53.86 -36.94 32.21
N GLY A 4 -54.13 -35.64 32.41
CA GLY A 4 -53.29 -34.55 31.92
C GLY A 4 -52.07 -34.41 32.83
N THR A 5 -50.89 -34.68 32.27
CA THR A 5 -49.60 -34.38 32.91
C THR A 5 -49.22 -32.94 32.58
N ALA A 6 -49.35 -32.07 33.58
CA ALA A 6 -48.88 -30.69 33.55
C ALA A 6 -47.34 -30.65 33.61
N SER A 7 -46.72 -30.12 32.56
CA SER A 7 -45.29 -29.79 32.53
C SER A 7 -45.08 -28.39 33.09
N ALA A 8 -44.45 -28.30 34.25
CA ALA A 8 -44.13 -27.05 34.93
C ALA A 8 -42.95 -26.34 34.22
N SER A 9 -43.29 -25.30 33.46
CA SER A 9 -42.34 -24.33 32.90
C SER A 9 -41.70 -23.53 34.03
N SER A 10 -40.47 -23.90 34.39
CA SER A 10 -39.66 -23.17 35.37
C SER A 10 -38.97 -22.01 34.67
N ALA A 11 -39.60 -20.83 34.77
CA ALA A 11 -39.02 -19.56 34.34
C ALA A 11 -37.81 -19.21 35.23
N SER A 12 -36.61 -19.49 34.73
CA SER A 12 -35.35 -19.02 35.30
C SER A 12 -35.27 -17.50 35.12
N ARG A 13 -35.53 -16.78 36.20
CA ARG A 13 -35.43 -15.33 36.32
C ARG A 13 -33.94 -14.96 36.39
N VAL A 14 -33.32 -14.74 35.23
CA VAL A 14 -31.97 -14.15 35.15
C VAL A 14 -32.08 -12.68 35.51
N ASN A 15 -31.70 -12.35 36.75
CA ASN A 15 -31.48 -10.96 37.18
C ASN A 15 -30.28 -10.41 36.42
N GLY A 16 -30.53 -9.79 35.27
CA GLY A 16 -29.58 -8.92 34.59
C GLY A 16 -29.44 -7.62 35.37
N THR A 17 -28.55 -7.59 36.35
CA THR A 17 -27.97 -6.33 36.84
C THR A 17 -27.09 -5.78 35.73
N THR A 18 -27.68 -4.95 34.87
CA THR A 18 -26.98 -4.04 33.99
C THR A 18 -26.12 -3.10 34.84
N SER A 19 -24.85 -3.48 35.01
CA SER A 19 -23.79 -2.59 35.45
C SER A 19 -23.50 -1.59 34.33
N THR A 20 -24.32 -0.55 34.25
CA THR A 20 -24.00 0.70 33.57
C THR A 20 -23.03 1.49 34.44
N ALA A 21 -21.76 1.08 34.44
CA ALA A 21 -20.64 1.86 34.98
C ALA A 21 -19.39 1.44 34.20
N GLN A 22 -18.58 2.42 33.80
CA GLN A 22 -17.35 2.30 33.00
C GLN A 22 -17.52 2.17 31.47
N ALA A 23 -18.22 3.15 30.88
CA ALA A 23 -18.03 3.51 29.46
C ALA A 23 -17.62 5.00 29.30
N SER A 24 -17.08 5.62 30.35
CA SER A 24 -16.63 7.02 30.33
C SER A 24 -15.10 7.21 30.31
N ASP A 25 -14.30 6.17 30.55
CA ASP A 25 -12.85 6.35 30.78
C ASP A 25 -11.94 5.98 29.60
N LEU A 26 -12.48 5.44 28.51
CA LEU A 26 -11.68 5.13 27.30
C LEU A 26 -11.58 6.26 26.27
N ARG A 27 -12.17 7.44 26.56
CA ARG A 27 -11.94 8.67 25.76
C ARG A 27 -10.80 9.54 26.29
N ALA A 28 -10.22 9.23 27.46
CA ALA A 28 -9.12 10.00 28.04
C ALA A 28 -7.72 9.53 27.60
N ALA A 29 -7.58 8.34 27.02
CA ALA A 29 -6.27 7.78 26.65
C ALA A 29 -5.75 8.21 25.26
N CYS A 30 -6.60 8.78 24.38
CA CYS A 30 -6.16 9.31 23.08
C CYS A 30 -5.82 10.82 23.08
N ALA A 31 -5.81 11.46 24.25
CA ALA A 31 -5.55 12.91 24.38
C ALA A 31 -4.26 13.27 25.13
N ALA A 32 -3.45 12.29 25.53
CA ALA A 32 -2.33 12.52 26.45
C ALA A 32 -0.92 12.43 25.84
N ASP A 33 -0.76 12.23 24.53
CA ASP A 33 0.58 12.22 23.91
C ASP A 33 0.65 12.90 22.54
N ALA A 34 -0.09 14.01 22.41
CA ALA A 34 0.15 15.03 21.39
C ALA A 34 1.05 16.17 21.91
N GLY A 35 1.77 15.91 23.01
CA GLY A 35 2.57 16.89 23.77
C GLY A 35 4.08 16.77 23.59
N ALA A 36 4.57 15.81 22.81
CA ALA A 36 5.93 15.86 22.28
C ALA A 36 5.92 16.65 20.98
N THR A 37 5.68 17.96 21.11
CA THR A 37 6.24 18.93 20.17
C THR A 37 7.75 18.75 20.27
N SER A 38 8.27 17.76 19.56
CA SER A 38 9.66 17.73 19.14
C SER A 38 9.75 18.90 18.17
N THR A 39 9.90 20.10 18.76
CA THR A 39 10.68 21.17 18.20
C THR A 39 11.95 20.48 17.75
N MET A 40 11.95 20.05 16.49
CA MET A 40 13.16 19.96 15.70
C MET A 40 13.77 21.34 15.86
N LEU A 41 14.61 21.43 16.88
CA LEU A 41 15.62 22.44 17.09
C LEU A 41 16.57 22.19 15.93
N LEU A 42 16.12 22.61 14.74
CA LEU A 42 16.95 22.94 13.62
C LEU A 42 18.02 23.82 14.23
N ASP A 43 19.20 23.22 14.38
CA ASP A 43 20.39 23.92 14.78
C ASP A 43 20.45 25.16 13.89
N ALA A 44 20.22 26.30 14.53
CA ALA A 44 19.83 27.55 13.92
C ALA A 44 21.05 28.13 13.24
N LYS A 45 21.44 27.54 12.11
CA LYS A 45 22.27 28.20 11.12
C LYS A 45 21.39 29.22 10.41
N GLU A 46 21.11 30.28 11.17
CA GLU A 46 20.69 31.60 10.72
C GLU A 46 19.63 31.54 9.61
N THR A 47 18.42 31.15 9.98
CA THR A 47 17.21 31.57 9.27
C THR A 47 17.27 33.09 9.16
N GLN A 48 17.70 33.58 8.00
CA GLN A 48 17.60 34.99 7.69
C GLN A 48 16.15 35.43 7.93
N PRO A 49 15.94 36.60 8.56
CA PRO A 49 14.62 37.05 8.98
C PRO A 49 13.70 37.15 7.76
N PHE A 50 12.66 36.30 7.77
CA PHE A 50 11.60 36.25 6.75
C PHE A 50 10.93 37.63 6.53
N GLU A 51 11.03 38.54 7.50
CA GLU A 51 10.46 39.89 7.44
C GLU A 51 11.29 40.86 6.58
N ASP A 52 12.61 40.69 6.46
CA ASP A 52 13.45 41.57 5.62
C ASP A 52 13.24 41.34 4.12
N LEU A 53 12.68 40.20 3.76
CA LEU A 53 12.23 39.96 2.41
C LEU A 53 11.00 40.83 2.11
N LEU A 54 10.06 41.05 3.04
CA LEU A 54 8.81 41.78 2.74
C LEU A 54 8.97 43.30 2.73
N SER A 55 9.98 43.85 3.41
CA SER A 55 10.18 45.30 3.57
C SER A 55 10.83 46.00 2.35
N SER A 56 11.52 45.26 1.47
CA SER A 56 12.40 45.88 0.47
C SER A 56 11.87 46.02 -0.97
N SER A 57 10.61 45.69 -1.31
CA SER A 57 10.18 45.71 -2.73
C SER A 57 8.85 46.42 -2.99
N ARG A 58 8.93 47.71 -3.33
CA ARG A 58 7.85 48.51 -3.93
C ARG A 58 7.82 48.41 -5.48
N GLY A 59 8.62 47.53 -6.08
CA GLY A 59 8.62 47.25 -7.52
C GLY A 59 8.26 45.78 -7.77
N ALA A 60 7.01 45.53 -8.09
CA ALA A 60 6.43 44.19 -8.25
C ALA A 60 7.18 43.34 -9.28
N MET A 61 7.89 42.30 -8.82
CA MET A 61 8.26 41.16 -9.65
C MET A 61 7.25 40.03 -9.42
N PRO A 62 6.38 39.70 -10.39
CA PRO A 62 5.38 38.64 -10.27
C PRO A 62 5.98 37.25 -9.93
N GLU A 63 7.27 37.06 -10.17
CA GLU A 63 8.00 35.82 -9.88
C GLU A 63 8.08 35.49 -8.39
N ARG A 64 8.10 36.49 -7.51
CA ARG A 64 8.27 36.25 -6.07
C ARG A 64 7.03 35.67 -5.40
N HIS A 65 5.84 36.09 -5.81
CA HIS A 65 4.58 35.49 -5.33
C HIS A 65 4.46 34.04 -5.77
N VAL A 66 4.92 33.72 -7.00
CA VAL A 66 4.95 32.36 -7.51
C VAL A 66 5.92 31.49 -6.70
N GLN A 67 7.10 32.00 -6.36
CA GLN A 67 8.06 31.28 -5.51
C GLN A 67 7.51 31.00 -4.11
N LEU A 68 6.88 32.00 -3.47
CA LEU A 68 6.27 31.81 -2.14
C LEU A 68 5.13 30.78 -2.19
N PHE A 69 4.29 30.85 -3.23
CA PHE A 69 3.21 29.89 -3.42
C PHE A 69 3.73 28.48 -3.64
N ARG A 70 4.79 28.30 -4.43
CA ARG A 70 5.46 27.00 -4.63
C ARG A 70 6.02 26.44 -3.32
N GLN A 71 6.66 27.27 -2.49
CA GLN A 71 7.15 26.85 -1.17
C GLN A 71 6.00 26.42 -0.25
N LEU A 72 4.88 27.13 -0.28
CA LEU A 72 3.70 26.78 0.53
C LEU A 72 3.07 25.47 0.03
N GLN A 73 2.89 25.32 -1.28
CA GLN A 73 2.37 24.10 -1.90
C GLN A 73 3.22 22.89 -1.55
N PHE A 74 4.55 23.03 -1.58
CA PHE A 74 5.47 21.96 -1.23
C PHE A 74 5.32 21.47 0.22
N LYS A 75 5.12 22.40 1.18
CA LYS A 75 4.84 22.03 2.58
C LYS A 75 3.51 21.27 2.73
N TRP A 76 2.47 21.68 2.00
CA TRP A 76 1.17 21.02 2.02
C TRP A 76 1.20 19.64 1.35
N GLN A 77 1.98 19.47 0.28
CA GLN A 77 2.16 18.18 -0.39
C GLN A 77 2.81 17.15 0.54
N CYS A 78 3.80 17.56 1.33
CA CYS A 78 4.44 16.69 2.31
C CYS A 78 3.43 16.18 3.34
N TYR A 79 2.57 17.07 3.86
CA TYR A 79 1.51 16.69 4.78
C TYR A 79 0.51 15.70 4.16
N ASP A 80 0.01 15.98 2.94
CA ASP A 80 -0.93 15.07 2.25
C ASP A 80 -0.30 13.69 1.98
N ALA A 81 0.99 13.65 1.63
CA ALA A 81 1.73 12.41 1.44
C ALA A 81 1.75 11.54 2.72
N TYR A 82 2.08 12.12 3.87
CA TYR A 82 2.08 11.36 5.13
C TYR A 82 0.67 10.95 5.58
N CYS A 83 -0.34 11.78 5.34
CA CYS A 83 -1.73 11.39 5.61
C CYS A 83 -2.14 10.14 4.82
N ARG A 84 -1.72 10.03 3.56
CA ARG A 84 -2.00 8.85 2.71
C ARG A 84 -1.27 7.59 3.21
N VAL A 85 0.00 7.73 3.59
CA VAL A 85 0.77 6.62 4.19
C VAL A 85 0.10 6.14 5.49
N CYS A 86 -0.32 7.06 6.34
CA CYS A 86 -1.02 6.76 7.59
C CYS A 86 -2.36 6.06 7.33
N LEU A 87 -3.13 6.50 6.33
CA LEU A 87 -4.38 5.86 5.93
C LEU A 87 -4.17 4.42 5.45
N GLY A 88 -3.17 4.19 4.59
CA GLY A 88 -2.82 2.85 4.11
C GLY A 88 -2.39 1.93 5.26
N LEU A 89 -1.52 2.42 6.15
CA LEU A 89 -1.09 1.68 7.34
C LEU A 89 -2.26 1.37 8.29
N GLY A 90 -3.15 2.34 8.52
CA GLY A 90 -4.35 2.17 9.33
C GLY A 90 -5.32 1.15 8.74
N LEU A 91 -5.53 1.18 7.43
CA LEU A 91 -6.38 0.20 6.73
C LEU A 91 -5.82 -1.22 6.86
N ASN A 92 -4.51 -1.39 6.71
CA ASN A 92 -3.85 -2.67 6.93
C ASN A 92 -4.03 -3.18 8.38
N HIS A 93 -3.95 -2.30 9.38
CA HIS A 93 -4.21 -2.65 10.78
C HIS A 93 -5.66 -3.08 11.02
N ILE A 94 -6.63 -2.37 10.44
CA ILE A 94 -8.05 -2.71 10.56
C ILE A 94 -8.32 -4.10 9.94
N LEU A 95 -7.72 -4.40 8.79
CA LEU A 95 -7.85 -5.72 8.15
C LEU A 95 -7.23 -6.85 8.99
N GLN A 96 -6.08 -6.60 9.63
CA GLN A 96 -5.47 -7.54 10.56
C GLN A 96 -6.33 -7.75 11.81
N ALA A 97 -6.88 -6.68 12.39
CA ALA A 97 -7.82 -6.77 13.51
C ALA A 97 -9.07 -7.58 13.17
N LEU A 98 -9.65 -7.35 11.98
CA LEU A 98 -10.77 -8.14 11.45
C LEU A 98 -10.39 -9.62 11.26
N THR A 99 -9.16 -9.89 10.81
CA THR A 99 -8.66 -11.27 10.68
C THR A 99 -8.66 -11.97 12.04
N TYR A 100 -8.14 -11.34 13.09
CA TYR A 100 -8.16 -11.91 14.45
C TYR A 100 -9.58 -12.09 14.97
N TYR A 101 -10.46 -11.11 14.76
CA TYR A 101 -11.86 -11.22 15.13
C TYR A 101 -12.54 -12.44 14.45
N CYS A 102 -12.31 -12.63 13.15
CA CYS A 102 -12.83 -13.75 12.40
C CYS A 102 -12.24 -15.09 12.84
N ILE A 103 -10.95 -15.17 13.19
CA ILE A 103 -10.33 -16.37 13.77
C ILE A 103 -11.06 -16.74 15.07
N CYS A 104 -11.23 -15.78 15.98
CA CYS A 104 -11.92 -16.01 17.25
C CYS A 104 -13.36 -16.49 17.00
N HIS A 105 -14.14 -15.76 16.22
CA HIS A 105 -15.54 -16.12 15.98
C HIS A 105 -15.70 -17.46 15.24
N ALA A 106 -14.91 -17.72 14.18
CA ALA A 106 -15.05 -18.95 13.40
C ALA A 106 -14.53 -20.19 14.14
N ILE A 107 -13.38 -20.08 14.82
CA ILE A 107 -12.73 -21.23 15.45
C ILE A 107 -13.26 -21.47 16.87
N VAL A 108 -13.50 -20.41 17.65
CA VAL A 108 -13.97 -20.54 19.04
C VAL A 108 -15.48 -20.76 19.08
N GLU A 109 -16.26 -19.89 18.45
CA GLU A 109 -17.73 -19.94 18.55
C GLU A 109 -18.34 -20.97 17.60
N ASN A 110 -18.00 -20.90 16.30
CA ASN A 110 -18.59 -21.77 15.27
C ASN A 110 -17.92 -23.16 15.17
N ARG A 111 -16.80 -23.39 15.86
CA ARG A 111 -16.06 -24.68 15.89
C ARG A 111 -15.72 -25.23 14.51
N THR A 112 -15.52 -24.36 13.52
CA THR A 112 -15.24 -24.74 12.14
C THR A 112 -13.85 -24.21 11.75
N PRO A 113 -12.77 -24.96 12.04
CA PRO A 113 -11.41 -24.50 11.78
C PRO A 113 -11.17 -24.21 10.29
N THR A 114 -11.77 -25.00 9.40
CA THR A 114 -11.71 -24.80 7.94
C THR A 114 -12.21 -23.41 7.53
N LEU A 115 -13.32 -22.94 8.13
CA LEU A 115 -13.86 -21.61 7.87
C LEU A 115 -12.90 -20.53 8.40
N GLY A 116 -12.33 -20.73 9.59
CA GLY A 116 -11.32 -19.84 10.16
C GLY A 116 -10.12 -19.66 9.23
N PHE A 117 -9.52 -20.74 8.74
CA PHE A 117 -8.40 -20.67 7.80
C PHE A 117 -8.80 -20.04 6.46
N ALA A 118 -9.98 -20.33 5.94
CA ALA A 118 -10.48 -19.70 4.71
C ALA A 118 -10.62 -18.18 4.86
N LEU A 119 -11.14 -17.70 6.00
CA LEU A 119 -11.23 -16.27 6.30
C LEU A 119 -9.85 -15.62 6.45
N VAL A 120 -8.90 -16.30 7.10
CA VAL A 120 -7.51 -15.81 7.17
C VAL A 120 -6.95 -15.63 5.76
N VAL A 121 -7.03 -16.65 4.90
CA VAL A 121 -6.53 -16.54 3.51
C VAL A 121 -7.21 -15.40 2.75
N LEU A 122 -8.53 -15.24 2.92
CA LEU A 122 -9.30 -14.17 2.28
C LEU A 122 -8.83 -12.78 2.71
N PHE A 123 -8.74 -12.52 4.02
CA PHE A 123 -8.29 -11.23 4.52
C PHE A 123 -6.81 -10.97 4.22
N GLN A 124 -5.96 -12.00 4.25
CA GLN A 124 -4.57 -11.86 3.84
C GLN A 124 -4.45 -11.49 2.35
N ALA A 125 -5.22 -12.12 1.48
CA ALA A 125 -5.29 -11.71 0.07
C ALA A 125 -5.74 -10.24 -0.10
N ALA A 126 -6.71 -9.79 0.70
CA ALA A 126 -7.14 -8.40 0.71
C ALA A 126 -6.03 -7.45 1.18
N THR A 127 -5.29 -7.79 2.24
CA THR A 127 -4.15 -6.97 2.71
C THR A 127 -3.03 -6.88 1.68
N ILE A 128 -2.72 -7.99 0.99
CA ILE A 128 -1.76 -8.02 -0.12
C ILE A 128 -2.22 -7.09 -1.23
N PHE A 129 -3.49 -7.15 -1.61
CA PHE A 129 -4.05 -6.30 -2.67
C PHE A 129 -3.99 -4.81 -2.30
N VAL A 130 -4.37 -4.45 -1.07
CA VAL A 130 -4.26 -3.07 -0.56
C VAL A 130 -2.81 -2.60 -0.57
N ALA A 131 -1.87 -3.44 -0.13
CA ALA A 131 -0.45 -3.08 -0.15
C ALA A 131 0.09 -2.86 -1.57
N PHE A 132 -0.34 -3.66 -2.56
CA PHE A 132 0.03 -3.43 -3.96
C PHE A 132 -0.55 -2.13 -4.54
N LEU A 133 -1.72 -1.70 -4.06
CA LEU A 133 -2.30 -0.42 -4.47
C LEU A 133 -1.53 0.78 -3.90
N ASP A 134 -1.05 0.65 -2.66
CA ASP A 134 -0.35 1.73 -1.95
C ASP A 134 1.14 1.84 -2.36
N LEU A 135 1.79 0.70 -2.64
CA LEU A 135 3.21 0.59 -2.98
C LEU A 135 3.41 0.29 -4.48
N ALA A 136 3.57 1.32 -5.33
CA ALA A 136 3.94 1.11 -6.74
C ALA A 136 5.41 1.37 -7.05
N GLY A 137 6.18 1.93 -6.11
CA GLY A 137 7.60 2.24 -6.31
C GLY A 137 8.57 1.17 -5.80
N LEU A 138 8.12 0.20 -5.02
CA LEU A 138 8.99 -0.87 -4.49
C LEU A 138 9.17 -2.00 -5.49
N GLN A 139 10.29 -2.70 -5.36
CA GLN A 139 10.48 -3.98 -6.04
C GLN A 139 9.43 -4.98 -5.52
N HIS A 140 8.79 -5.72 -6.43
CA HIS A 140 7.79 -6.74 -6.09
C HIS A 140 8.28 -7.72 -5.01
N ARG A 141 9.59 -8.00 -4.96
CA ARG A 141 10.21 -8.87 -3.95
C ARG A 141 10.07 -8.33 -2.53
N GLU A 142 10.32 -7.03 -2.33
CA GLU A 142 10.23 -6.40 -1.00
C GLU A 142 8.80 -6.41 -0.48
N ILE A 143 7.83 -6.10 -1.36
CA ILE A 143 6.40 -6.14 -1.05
C ILE A 143 6.02 -7.56 -0.60
N ILE A 144 6.43 -8.59 -1.36
CA ILE A 144 6.17 -9.99 -1.01
C ILE A 144 6.80 -10.36 0.33
N THR A 145 8.03 -9.95 0.61
CA THR A 145 8.69 -10.24 1.90
C THR A 145 7.92 -9.64 3.07
N VAL A 146 7.52 -8.37 2.99
CA VAL A 146 6.73 -7.71 4.05
C VAL A 146 5.41 -8.41 4.28
N GLN A 147 4.76 -8.87 3.21
CA GLN A 147 3.49 -9.60 3.31
C GLN A 147 3.66 -11.02 3.87
N ILE A 148 4.76 -11.71 3.57
CA ILE A 148 5.03 -13.01 4.20
C ILE A 148 5.17 -12.84 5.73
N VAL A 149 5.84 -11.78 6.19
CA VAL A 149 5.95 -11.48 7.62
C VAL A 149 4.59 -11.12 8.23
N SER A 150 3.68 -10.50 7.47
CA SER A 150 2.33 -10.11 7.93
C SER A 150 1.39 -11.30 8.13
N ILE A 151 1.58 -12.38 7.38
CA ILE A 151 0.75 -13.60 7.42
C ILE A 151 1.12 -14.48 8.63
N LEU A 152 2.41 -14.50 9.02
CA LEU A 152 2.92 -15.32 10.12
C LEU A 152 2.16 -15.17 11.44
N PRO A 153 1.90 -13.95 11.98
CA PRO A 153 1.22 -13.80 13.26
C PRO A 153 -0.24 -14.29 13.20
N SER A 154 -0.97 -14.05 12.10
CA SER A 154 -2.34 -14.55 11.94
C SER A 154 -2.39 -16.08 11.84
N LEU A 155 -1.46 -16.70 11.11
CA LEU A 155 -1.36 -18.15 11.02
C LEU A 155 -0.95 -18.78 12.36
N ALA A 156 0.02 -18.18 13.07
CA ALA A 156 0.44 -18.65 14.39
C ALA A 156 -0.73 -18.65 15.37
N THR A 157 -1.51 -17.56 15.41
CA THR A 157 -2.70 -17.46 16.27
C THR A 157 -3.79 -18.45 15.85
N ALA A 158 -4.06 -18.60 14.54
CA ALA A 158 -5.05 -19.56 14.06
C ALA A 158 -4.66 -21.02 14.39
N LEU A 159 -3.37 -21.35 14.25
CA LEU A 159 -2.81 -22.66 14.60
C LEU A 159 -2.86 -22.91 16.12
N GLU A 160 -2.45 -21.93 16.93
CA GLU A 160 -2.49 -22.01 18.40
C GLU A 160 -3.92 -22.29 18.88
N VAL A 161 -4.90 -21.50 18.42
CA VAL A 161 -6.32 -21.66 18.79
C VAL A 161 -6.93 -22.97 18.25
N SER A 162 -6.44 -23.47 17.11
CA SER A 162 -6.90 -24.74 16.53
C SER A 162 -6.36 -25.97 17.26
N LEU A 163 -5.11 -25.90 17.76
CA LEU A 163 -4.45 -26.99 18.47
C LEU A 163 -4.75 -26.98 19.98
N SER A 164 -5.35 -25.91 20.49
CA SER A 164 -5.77 -25.80 21.88
C SER A 164 -6.71 -26.94 22.31
N PRO A 165 -6.43 -27.63 23.44
CA PRO A 165 -7.35 -28.60 24.01
C PRO A 165 -8.69 -27.95 24.36
N ARG A 166 -9.76 -28.69 24.10
CA ARG A 166 -11.15 -28.28 24.36
C ARG A 166 -11.77 -29.19 25.39
N ASP A 167 -12.71 -28.67 26.18
CA ASP A 167 -13.54 -29.47 27.09
C ASP A 167 -14.50 -30.39 26.31
N GLU A 168 -15.20 -31.27 27.03
CA GLU A 168 -16.20 -32.18 26.44
C GLU A 168 -17.34 -31.40 25.76
N GLN A 169 -17.61 -30.19 26.23
CA GLN A 169 -18.60 -29.28 25.67
C GLN A 169 -18.06 -28.52 24.45
N GLY A 170 -16.80 -28.69 24.06
CA GLY A 170 -16.11 -28.03 22.94
C GLY A 170 -15.68 -26.58 23.19
N LYS A 171 -15.67 -26.10 24.43
CA LYS A 171 -15.17 -24.78 24.84
C LYS A 171 -13.66 -24.85 25.13
N LEU A 172 -12.96 -23.73 24.93
CA LEU A 172 -11.55 -23.64 25.30
C LEU A 172 -11.40 -23.62 26.83
N LEU A 173 -10.39 -24.33 27.33
CA LEU A 173 -10.04 -24.34 28.74
C LEU A 173 -9.48 -22.96 29.15
N PRO A 174 -9.95 -22.35 30.26
CA PRO A 174 -9.55 -20.99 30.66
C PRO A 174 -8.12 -20.90 31.20
N HIS A 175 -7.48 -22.02 31.56
CA HIS A 175 -6.12 -22.07 32.14
C HIS A 175 -5.08 -22.59 31.15
N GLN A 176 -5.23 -22.23 29.88
CA GLN A 176 -4.31 -22.69 28.86
C GLN A 176 -3.09 -21.77 28.76
N ASP A 177 -1.90 -22.36 28.78
CA ASP A 177 -0.65 -21.66 28.52
C ASP A 177 -0.50 -21.38 27.02
N PHE A 178 -0.83 -20.15 26.60
CA PHE A 178 -0.64 -19.68 25.23
C PHE A 178 0.84 -19.37 24.94
N ARG A 179 1.63 -20.43 24.74
CA ARG A 179 3.10 -20.32 24.54
C ARG A 179 3.48 -19.65 23.22
N LEU A 180 2.61 -19.68 22.20
CA LEU A 180 2.89 -19.07 20.89
C LEU A 180 2.45 -17.61 20.82
N SER A 181 1.55 -17.19 21.71
CA SER A 181 1.09 -15.80 21.82
C SER A 181 2.22 -14.74 21.79
N PRO A 182 3.30 -14.82 22.60
CA PRO A 182 4.37 -13.82 22.56
C PRO A 182 5.09 -13.77 21.22
N ILE A 183 5.21 -14.91 20.52
CA ILE A 183 5.84 -14.98 19.20
C ILE A 183 4.97 -14.25 18.18
N SER A 184 3.64 -14.42 18.23
CA SER A 184 2.71 -13.70 17.35
C SER A 184 2.81 -12.18 17.54
N PHE A 185 2.87 -11.69 18.78
CA PHE A 185 3.08 -10.27 19.06
C PHE A 185 4.43 -9.75 18.54
N LEU A 186 5.52 -10.50 18.72
CA LEU A 186 6.83 -10.13 18.19
C LEU A 186 6.84 -10.07 16.66
N CYS A 187 6.24 -11.06 15.99
CA CYS A 187 6.11 -11.04 14.53
C CYS A 187 5.29 -9.83 14.05
N HIS A 188 4.22 -9.47 14.77
CA HIS A 188 3.42 -8.29 14.43
C HIS A 188 4.21 -6.98 14.63
N ALA A 189 4.99 -6.86 15.72
CA ALA A 189 5.86 -5.72 15.96
C ALA A 189 6.96 -5.58 14.88
N ILE A 190 7.59 -6.70 14.50
CA ILE A 190 8.58 -6.73 13.40
C ILE A 190 7.94 -6.29 12.09
N TRP A 191 6.74 -6.79 11.78
CA TRP A 191 6.00 -6.39 10.59
C TRP A 191 5.71 -4.87 10.57
N LEU A 192 5.28 -4.31 11.70
CA LEU A 192 5.00 -2.88 11.84
C LEU A 192 6.28 -2.04 11.65
N GLU A 193 7.39 -2.45 12.27
CA GLU A 193 8.69 -1.81 12.12
C GLU A 193 9.17 -1.85 10.66
N LEU A 194 8.96 -2.96 9.94
CA LEU A 194 9.29 -3.05 8.51
C LEU A 194 8.46 -2.04 7.68
N TRP A 195 7.17 -1.90 7.97
CA TRP A 195 6.33 -0.88 7.33
C TRP A 195 6.80 0.55 7.62
N LEU A 196 7.16 0.84 8.87
CA LEU A 196 7.70 2.15 9.25
C LEU A 196 9.03 2.43 8.55
N ARG A 197 9.90 1.43 8.41
CA ARG A 197 11.16 1.57 7.65
C ARG A 197 10.94 1.81 6.17
N ILE A 198 9.89 1.23 5.58
CA ILE A 198 9.51 1.49 4.18
C ILE A 198 8.90 2.89 4.02
N ALA A 199 8.15 3.35 5.01
CA ALA A 199 7.64 4.71 5.10
C ALA A 199 8.72 5.75 5.39
N TRP A 200 9.86 5.32 5.93
CA TRP A 200 10.95 6.22 6.27
C TRP A 200 11.49 6.93 5.02
N PRO A 201 11.71 8.25 5.10
CA PRO A 201 12.29 9.01 4.00
C PRO A 201 13.66 8.47 3.58
N SER A 202 13.77 8.00 2.34
CA SER A 202 15.02 7.49 1.77
C SER A 202 15.72 8.62 1.01
N GLY A 203 16.51 9.44 1.70
CA GLY A 203 17.32 10.49 1.06
C GLY A 203 18.29 11.16 2.04
N ALA A 204 19.58 10.89 1.90
CA ALA A 204 20.65 11.52 2.69
C ALA A 204 21.01 12.94 2.21
N GLU A 205 20.34 13.46 1.18
CA GLU A 205 20.56 14.84 0.73
C GLU A 205 19.86 15.82 1.66
N GLU A 206 20.65 16.42 2.54
CA GLU A 206 20.29 17.36 3.63
C GLU A 206 19.44 18.58 3.23
N LYS A 207 19.14 18.82 1.95
CA LYS A 207 18.60 20.12 1.49
C LYS A 207 17.20 20.09 0.87
N LEU A 208 16.63 18.93 0.58
CA LEU A 208 15.30 18.83 -0.03
C LEU A 208 14.36 18.04 0.88
N ALA A 209 13.10 18.48 1.03
CA ALA A 209 12.19 17.81 1.94
C ALA A 209 12.03 16.35 1.53
N GLN A 210 12.26 15.48 2.52
CA GLN A 210 12.29 14.05 2.29
C GLN A 210 10.86 13.52 2.23
N LEU A 211 10.35 13.38 1.01
CA LEU A 211 9.04 12.79 0.74
C LEU A 211 9.16 11.26 0.75
N PRO A 212 8.16 10.52 1.25
CA PRO A 212 8.10 9.07 1.13
C PRO A 212 7.78 8.65 -0.32
N ARG A 213 8.76 8.80 -1.21
CA ARG A 213 8.65 8.58 -2.68
C ARG A 213 8.33 7.14 -3.07
N ARG A 214 8.45 6.21 -2.12
CA ARG A 214 8.14 4.78 -2.29
C ARG A 214 6.64 4.50 -2.48
N PHE A 215 5.77 5.45 -2.10
CA PHE A 215 4.32 5.31 -2.20
C PHE A 215 3.79 5.86 -3.52
N ARG A 216 2.96 5.07 -4.19
CA ARG A 216 2.35 5.44 -5.48
C ARG A 216 1.57 6.75 -5.39
N GLN A 217 0.82 6.88 -4.31
CA GLN A 217 -0.08 7.99 -4.13
C GLN A 217 0.67 9.32 -3.93
N VAL A 218 1.95 9.26 -3.55
CA VAL A 218 2.84 10.43 -3.39
C VAL A 218 3.43 10.85 -4.73
N LEU A 219 3.72 9.90 -5.63
CA LEU A 219 4.19 10.18 -6.99
C LEU A 219 3.20 11.03 -7.80
N PHE A 220 1.89 10.85 -7.61
CA PHE A 220 0.87 11.62 -8.33
C PHE A 220 0.55 12.99 -7.71
N LEU A 221 1.09 13.28 -6.52
CA LEU A 221 0.86 14.55 -5.83
C LEU A 221 1.77 15.68 -6.32
N ASP A 222 2.82 15.34 -7.07
CA ASP A 222 3.72 16.30 -7.68
C ASP A 222 3.41 16.47 -9.17
N PRO A 223 2.40 17.26 -9.56
CA PRO A 223 2.07 17.51 -10.97
C PRO A 223 3.16 18.32 -11.69
N PHE A 224 4.13 18.86 -10.93
CA PHE A 224 5.27 19.60 -11.44
C PHE A 224 6.57 18.81 -11.28
N GLY A 225 6.49 17.54 -10.86
CA GLY A 225 7.64 16.69 -10.63
C GLY A 225 8.51 16.65 -11.87
N ASP A 226 9.71 17.19 -11.71
CA ASP A 226 10.77 17.23 -12.71
C ASP A 226 10.82 15.89 -13.45
N VAL A 227 10.75 15.99 -14.78
CA VAL A 227 10.60 14.92 -15.78
C VAL A 227 11.77 13.89 -15.79
N PHE A 228 12.60 13.86 -14.75
CA PHE A 228 13.82 13.04 -14.65
C PHE A 228 13.87 12.10 -13.43
N TRP A 229 12.72 11.67 -12.87
CA TRP A 229 12.75 10.55 -11.93
C TRP A 229 12.76 9.22 -12.67
N ASP A 230 13.94 8.59 -12.78
CA ASP A 230 14.09 7.22 -13.29
C ASP A 230 14.04 6.22 -12.12
N PRO A 231 12.97 5.40 -11.97
CA PRO A 231 12.83 4.43 -10.88
C PRO A 231 14.00 3.44 -10.78
N ASN A 232 14.72 3.21 -11.88
CA ASN A 232 15.82 2.26 -11.95
C ASN A 232 17.16 2.84 -11.47
N GLN A 233 17.33 4.17 -11.40
CA GLN A 233 18.61 4.78 -10.98
C GLN A 233 18.83 4.76 -9.47
N THR A 234 17.78 4.70 -8.65
CA THR A 234 17.90 4.76 -7.18
C THR A 234 18.57 3.54 -6.53
N GLY A 235 18.91 2.50 -7.31
CA GLY A 235 19.60 1.30 -6.84
C GLY A 235 21.07 1.15 -7.27
N MET A 236 21.59 1.98 -8.17
CA MET A 236 22.99 1.91 -8.63
C MET A 236 23.82 3.00 -7.94
N SER A 237 24.35 2.65 -6.77
CA SER A 237 25.10 3.55 -5.89
C SER A 237 26.54 3.79 -6.38
N LEU A 238 26.92 5.07 -6.52
CA LEU A 238 28.26 5.65 -6.33
C LEU A 238 29.42 5.20 -7.26
N PHE A 239 29.46 3.93 -7.67
CA PHE A 239 30.52 3.33 -8.48
C PHE A 239 30.39 3.65 -9.97
N GLU A 240 29.17 3.88 -10.43
CA GLU A 240 28.87 4.23 -11.83
C GLU A 240 29.07 5.74 -12.10
N ALA A 241 28.89 6.57 -11.06
CA ALA A 241 29.17 8.01 -11.11
C ALA A 241 30.68 8.33 -11.30
N LEU A 242 31.57 7.40 -10.93
CA LEU A 242 33.02 7.54 -11.16
C LEU A 242 33.46 7.07 -12.56
N ASN A 243 32.61 6.33 -13.28
CA ASN A 243 32.89 5.86 -14.65
C ASN A 243 32.21 6.74 -15.73
N ALA A 244 31.27 7.60 -15.34
CA ALA A 244 30.40 8.35 -16.25
C ALA A 244 31.05 9.52 -17.00
N GLU A 245 32.33 9.83 -16.79
CA GLU A 245 33.00 10.95 -17.48
C GLU A 245 33.53 10.59 -18.88
N LYS A 246 33.49 9.31 -19.27
CA LYS A 246 34.05 8.84 -20.56
C LYS A 246 33.04 8.45 -21.64
N ASP A 247 31.76 8.33 -21.30
CA ASP A 247 30.75 7.69 -22.18
C ASP A 247 29.66 8.64 -22.70
N THR A 248 29.80 9.96 -22.56
CA THR A 248 28.75 10.95 -22.88
C THR A 248 28.31 10.96 -24.33
N GLU A 249 29.16 10.56 -25.28
CA GLU A 249 28.80 10.53 -26.70
C GLU A 249 28.11 9.20 -27.10
N GLN A 250 28.49 8.08 -26.48
CA GLN A 250 27.85 6.78 -26.71
C GLN A 250 26.52 6.65 -25.93
N ALA A 251 26.43 7.28 -24.75
CA ALA A 251 25.21 7.36 -23.96
C ALA A 251 24.11 8.15 -24.69
N ALA A 252 24.44 9.23 -25.42
CA ALA A 252 23.45 9.99 -26.18
C ALA A 252 22.83 9.17 -27.33
N ALA A 253 23.64 8.35 -28.01
CA ALA A 253 23.17 7.45 -29.06
C ALA A 253 22.32 6.29 -28.50
N ILE A 254 22.73 5.72 -27.37
CA ILE A 254 21.97 4.66 -26.68
C ILE A 254 20.65 5.20 -26.12
N GLN A 255 20.66 6.40 -25.54
CA GLN A 255 19.45 7.05 -25.02
C GLN A 255 18.45 7.36 -26.14
N GLY A 256 18.92 7.87 -27.28
CA GLY A 256 18.05 8.12 -28.44
C GLY A 256 17.41 6.84 -28.98
N ALA A 257 18.17 5.74 -29.02
CA ALA A 257 17.64 4.43 -29.42
C ALA A 257 16.63 3.88 -28.40
N HIS A 258 16.89 4.06 -27.10
CA HIS A 258 16.01 3.64 -26.03
C HIS A 258 14.68 4.43 -26.03
N ASP A 259 14.74 5.76 -26.18
CA ASP A 259 13.55 6.61 -26.23
C ASP A 259 12.71 6.31 -27.47
N ALA A 260 13.35 6.04 -28.62
CA ALA A 260 12.67 5.58 -29.83
C ALA A 260 12.00 4.22 -29.63
N ALA A 261 12.66 3.28 -28.94
CA ALA A 261 12.09 1.98 -28.61
C ALA A 261 10.88 2.12 -27.66
N CYS A 262 11.00 2.93 -26.59
CA CYS A 262 9.90 3.21 -25.67
C CYS A 262 8.69 3.85 -26.37
N ALA A 263 8.94 4.82 -27.27
CA ALA A 263 7.89 5.44 -28.07
C ALA A 263 7.20 4.42 -28.98
N ALA A 264 7.96 3.55 -29.65
CA ALA A 264 7.43 2.49 -30.50
C ALA A 264 6.60 1.46 -29.69
N THR A 265 7.07 1.05 -28.51
CA THR A 265 6.35 0.13 -27.63
C THR A 265 5.05 0.74 -27.12
N SER A 266 5.06 2.02 -26.70
CA SER A 266 3.87 2.73 -26.26
C SER A 266 2.81 2.81 -27.38
N GLN A 267 3.21 3.17 -28.60
CA GLN A 267 2.31 3.19 -29.76
C GLN A 267 1.74 1.80 -30.09
N LEU A 268 2.57 0.74 -29.97
CA LEU A 268 2.12 -0.63 -30.17
C LEU A 268 1.10 -1.06 -29.11
N THR A 269 1.29 -0.70 -27.85
CA THR A 269 0.34 -0.98 -26.77
C THR A 269 -1.00 -0.26 -27.01
N VAL A 270 -0.98 1.01 -27.40
CA VAL A 270 -2.19 1.78 -27.75
C VAL A 270 -2.94 1.11 -28.92
N ALA A 271 -2.21 0.72 -29.96
CA ALA A 271 -2.79 0.02 -31.11
C ALA A 271 -3.39 -1.36 -30.72
N GLN A 272 -2.74 -2.11 -29.83
CA GLN A 272 -3.27 -3.38 -29.33
C GLN A 272 -4.54 -3.21 -28.48
N CYS A 273 -4.57 -2.19 -27.62
CA CYS A 273 -5.75 -1.84 -26.83
C CYS A 273 -6.92 -1.43 -27.74
N ALA A 274 -6.67 -0.64 -28.78
CA ALA A 274 -7.67 -0.30 -29.78
C ALA A 274 -8.19 -1.56 -30.49
N LEU A 275 -7.30 -2.46 -30.95
CA LEU A 275 -7.70 -3.71 -31.60
C LEU A 275 -8.60 -4.58 -30.70
N ARG A 276 -8.23 -4.77 -29.43
CA ARG A 276 -9.05 -5.53 -28.47
C ARG A 276 -10.43 -4.92 -28.27
N ARG A 277 -10.51 -3.59 -28.21
CA ARG A 277 -11.80 -2.88 -28.13
C ARG A 277 -12.66 -3.13 -29.36
N TRP A 278 -12.07 -3.13 -30.55
CA TRP A 278 -12.77 -3.46 -31.80
C TRP A 278 -13.20 -4.93 -31.88
N GLN A 279 -12.38 -5.86 -31.39
CA GLN A 279 -12.72 -7.29 -31.32
C GLN A 279 -13.86 -7.58 -30.34
N SER A 280 -14.07 -6.73 -29.33
CA SER A 280 -15.18 -6.86 -28.38
C SER A 280 -16.54 -6.40 -28.93
N VAL A 281 -16.56 -5.74 -30.10
CA VAL A 281 -17.80 -5.31 -30.75
C VAL A 281 -18.51 -6.53 -31.35
N PRO A 282 -19.80 -6.76 -31.04
CA PRO A 282 -20.54 -7.88 -31.60
C PRO A 282 -20.52 -7.90 -33.12
N SER A 283 -20.38 -9.10 -33.72
CA SER A 283 -20.19 -9.28 -35.16
C SER A 283 -21.33 -8.75 -36.03
N TRP A 284 -22.54 -8.63 -35.47
CA TRP A 284 -23.72 -8.06 -36.12
C TRP A 284 -23.69 -6.52 -36.21
N CYS A 285 -22.87 -5.85 -35.39
CA CYS A 285 -22.66 -4.40 -35.46
C CYS A 285 -21.60 -3.97 -36.49
N CYS A 286 -20.80 -4.92 -37.00
CA CYS A 286 -19.66 -4.62 -37.87
C CYS A 286 -19.98 -4.87 -39.34
N SER A 287 -19.75 -3.85 -40.18
CA SER A 287 -19.89 -3.97 -41.63
C SER A 287 -18.87 -4.96 -42.20
N HIS A 288 -19.16 -5.52 -43.39
CA HIS A 288 -18.26 -6.47 -44.04
C HIS A 288 -16.88 -5.84 -44.36
N ALA A 289 -16.86 -4.54 -44.70
CA ALA A 289 -15.62 -3.79 -44.92
C ALA A 289 -14.80 -3.64 -43.64
N GLN A 290 -15.43 -3.36 -42.50
CA GLN A 290 -14.74 -3.25 -41.21
C GLN A 290 -14.14 -4.59 -40.76
N ARG A 291 -14.84 -5.70 -41.01
CA ARG A 291 -14.31 -7.05 -40.73
C ARG A 291 -13.09 -7.38 -41.58
N ALA A 292 -13.10 -7.01 -42.86
CA ALA A 292 -11.95 -7.19 -43.75
C ALA A 292 -10.73 -6.36 -43.29
N GLU A 293 -10.95 -5.13 -42.84
CA GLU A 293 -9.87 -4.29 -42.33
C GLU A 293 -9.31 -4.81 -40.99
N LEU A 294 -10.17 -5.34 -40.11
CA LEU A 294 -9.72 -5.94 -38.85
C LEU A 294 -8.85 -7.19 -39.09
N ALA A 295 -9.24 -8.06 -40.03
CA ALA A 295 -8.44 -9.21 -40.44
C ALA A 295 -7.08 -8.79 -41.04
N ARG A 296 -7.05 -7.70 -41.81
CA ARG A 296 -5.81 -7.13 -42.37
C ARG A 296 -4.88 -6.61 -41.27
N LEU A 297 -5.42 -5.94 -40.24
CA LEU A 297 -4.65 -5.44 -39.11
C LEU A 297 -4.07 -6.58 -38.25
N GLU A 298 -4.83 -7.66 -38.04
CA GLU A 298 -4.33 -8.87 -37.37
C GLU A 298 -3.16 -9.50 -38.11
N SER A 299 -3.25 -9.63 -39.44
CA SER A 299 -2.16 -10.15 -40.27
C SER A 299 -0.90 -9.25 -40.22
N ARG A 300 -1.07 -7.93 -40.21
CA ARG A 300 0.07 -7.00 -40.05
C ARG A 300 0.72 -7.14 -38.68
N ARG A 301 -0.07 -7.32 -37.62
CA ARG A 301 0.43 -7.52 -36.26
C ARG A 301 1.28 -8.78 -36.15
N THR A 302 0.82 -9.92 -36.67
CA THR A 302 1.58 -11.18 -36.62
C THR A 302 2.89 -11.06 -37.41
N LYS A 303 2.86 -10.42 -38.57
CA LYS A 303 4.07 -10.15 -39.37
C LYS A 303 5.08 -9.26 -38.65
N CYS A 304 4.63 -8.17 -38.02
CA CYS A 304 5.50 -7.29 -37.23
C CYS A 304 6.08 -8.01 -36.00
N GLY A 305 5.28 -8.81 -35.31
CA GLY A 305 5.77 -9.61 -34.18
C GLY A 305 6.86 -10.59 -34.60
N GLY A 306 6.69 -11.28 -35.73
CA GLY A 306 7.71 -12.18 -36.28
C GLY A 306 9.02 -11.47 -36.64
N ALA A 307 8.93 -10.29 -37.27
CA ALA A 307 10.12 -9.50 -37.64
C ALA A 307 10.91 -9.02 -36.41
N ILE A 308 10.22 -8.64 -35.33
CA ILE A 308 10.88 -8.23 -34.08
C ILE A 308 11.56 -9.44 -33.43
N CYS A 309 10.90 -10.60 -33.35
CA CYS A 309 11.52 -11.80 -32.80
C CYS A 309 12.77 -12.21 -33.59
N SER A 310 12.75 -12.14 -34.92
CA SER A 310 13.92 -12.51 -35.75
C SER A 310 15.10 -11.56 -35.60
N GLU A 311 14.87 -10.27 -35.32
CA GLU A 311 15.95 -9.32 -35.02
C GLU A 311 16.50 -9.50 -33.60
N LEU A 312 15.68 -9.96 -32.66
CA LEU A 312 16.11 -10.23 -31.29
C LEU A 312 16.93 -11.52 -31.15
N GLU A 313 16.77 -12.46 -32.09
CA GLU A 313 17.56 -13.69 -32.18
C GLU A 313 18.92 -13.49 -32.85
N ARG A 314 19.17 -12.34 -33.48
CA ARG A 314 20.37 -12.04 -34.27
C ARG A 314 21.43 -11.32 -33.45
#